data_AF-A0A941ZW26-F1
#
_entry.id   AF-A0A941ZW26-F1
#
_cell.length_a   1.000
_cell.length_b   1.000
_cell.length_c   1.000
_cell.angle_alpha   90.00
_cell.angle_beta   90.00
_cell.angle_gamma   90.00
#
_symmetry.space_group_name_H-M   'P 1'
#
loop_
_entity.id
_entity.type
_entity.pdbx_description
1 polymer ?
#
loop_
_entity_poly.entity_id
_entity_poly.type
_entity_poly.pdbx_seq_one_letter_code
_entity_poly.pdbx_strand_id
1 'polypeptide(L)'
;MNDRDRFLAIARFERKGDPFDFYQWIWSETIERWRGEGLAAEAHPLRVVSLGQDHPEYLPLQNLIRCARPYFNPPYLVSVVPPFPREIIRDEGATRVVREEDGILYRISASNPSVLPQYLEFPVKDRRSWKEFSKRLDPQTAERWPEGWDRIDLQRTMYDHDPALQGRPWSDRDFPLGMTSLSLMGLPRNMMGLEAYSLALDHMLWWNMEMARKVFAAGIVPDFCYLWEDICCKTGPLFSPRHMRQIMVPRWKVFTDLLRSNGVPVIFVDCDGNV
;
A
#
# COMPACT_ATOMS: atom_id res chain seq x y z
N MET A 1 18.60 4.04 22.70
CA MET A 1 18.41 3.72 21.28
C MET A 1 16.91 3.74 21.07
N ASN A 2 16.41 4.65 20.26
CA ASN A 2 14.99 4.69 19.94
C ASN A 2 14.66 3.66 18.84
N ASP A 3 13.39 3.52 18.49
CA ASP A 3 12.91 2.54 17.52
C ASP A 3 13.47 2.78 16.13
N ARG A 4 13.63 4.06 15.76
CA ARG A 4 14.26 4.45 14.48
C ARG A 4 15.70 3.96 14.38
N ASP A 5 16.52 4.20 15.40
CA ASP A 5 17.92 3.77 15.45
C ASP A 5 18.01 2.23 15.45
N ARG A 6 17.13 1.56 16.21
CA ARG A 6 17.04 0.10 16.25
C ARG A 6 16.72 -0.47 14.87
N PHE A 7 15.69 0.07 14.21
CA PHE A 7 15.30 -0.32 12.86
C PHE A 7 16.45 -0.17 11.86
N LEU A 8 17.11 1.00 11.84
CA LEU A 8 18.20 1.27 10.91
C LEU A 8 19.40 0.35 11.16
N ALA A 9 19.73 0.06 12.42
CA ALA A 9 20.81 -0.87 12.76
C ALA A 9 20.49 -2.32 12.35
N ILE A 10 19.23 -2.75 12.48
CA ILE A 10 18.78 -4.07 11.97
C ILE A 10 18.87 -4.10 10.45
N ALA A 11 18.33 -3.09 9.75
CA ALA A 11 18.32 -3.02 8.29
C ALA A 11 19.73 -2.91 7.67
N ARG A 12 20.71 -2.39 8.42
CA ARG A 12 22.13 -2.36 8.04
C ARG A 12 22.90 -3.62 8.43
N PHE A 13 22.22 -4.63 8.99
CA PHE A 13 22.82 -5.88 9.47
C PHE A 13 23.86 -5.70 10.59
N GLU A 14 23.78 -4.59 11.33
CA GLU A 14 24.64 -4.30 12.48
C GLU A 14 24.14 -5.02 13.75
N ARG A 15 22.84 -5.33 13.81
CA ARG A 15 22.20 -6.10 14.89
C ARG A 15 21.73 -7.47 14.40
N LYS A 16 22.65 -8.42 14.30
CA LYS A 16 22.35 -9.78 13.84
C LYS A 16 21.55 -10.54 14.89
N GLY A 17 20.42 -11.12 14.50
CA GLY A 17 19.57 -11.96 15.37
C GLY A 17 18.48 -11.20 16.14
N ASP A 18 18.44 -9.88 16.04
CA ASP A 18 17.30 -9.10 16.52
C ASP A 18 16.13 -9.24 15.54
N PRO A 19 14.94 -9.67 16.01
CA PRO A 19 13.74 -9.60 15.18
C PRO A 19 13.31 -8.14 15.01
N PHE A 20 12.69 -7.85 13.88
CA PHE A 20 11.93 -6.63 13.66
C PHE A 20 10.56 -7.02 13.11
N ASP A 21 9.50 -6.63 13.79
CA ASP A 21 8.13 -6.89 13.34
C ASP A 21 7.65 -5.76 12.42
N PHE A 22 7.68 -6.04 11.12
CA PHE A 22 7.03 -5.17 10.14
C PHE A 22 5.54 -5.49 10.12
N TYR A 23 4.73 -4.54 10.60
CA TYR A 23 3.28 -4.45 10.44
C TYR A 23 2.64 -5.59 9.62
N GLN A 24 1.96 -6.53 10.30
CA GLN A 24 1.11 -7.50 9.62
C GLN A 24 -0.33 -7.00 9.53
N TRP A 25 -0.90 -7.11 8.34
CA TRP A 25 -2.32 -6.88 8.12
C TRP A 25 -3.12 -8.10 8.58
N ILE A 26 -4.35 -7.87 9.04
CA ILE A 26 -5.21 -8.92 9.61
C ILE A 26 -6.61 -8.75 9.03
N TRP A 27 -7.21 -9.87 8.62
CA TRP A 27 -8.61 -9.94 8.18
C TRP A 27 -9.57 -9.50 9.28
N SER A 28 -10.61 -8.72 8.94
CA SER A 28 -11.63 -8.34 9.91
C SER A 28 -12.36 -9.54 10.50
N GLU A 29 -12.61 -10.59 9.70
CA GLU A 29 -13.19 -11.86 10.16
C GLU A 29 -12.28 -12.57 11.16
N THR A 30 -10.96 -12.44 11.00
CA THR A 30 -10.00 -13.00 11.97
C THR A 30 -10.09 -12.26 13.29
N ILE A 31 -10.24 -10.93 13.26
CA ILE A 31 -10.43 -10.12 14.46
C ILE A 31 -11.76 -10.44 15.14
N GLU A 32 -12.84 -10.57 14.38
CA GLU A 32 -14.16 -10.95 14.90
C GLU A 32 -14.11 -12.33 15.56
N ARG A 33 -13.47 -13.30 14.92
CA ARG A 33 -13.24 -14.62 15.48
C ARG A 33 -12.43 -14.54 16.78
N TRP A 34 -11.30 -13.83 16.78
CA TRP A 34 -10.45 -13.70 17.96
C TRP A 34 -11.16 -13.03 19.14
N ARG A 35 -12.03 -12.04 18.90
CA ARG A 35 -12.89 -11.45 19.94
C ARG A 35 -13.82 -12.50 20.55
N GLY A 36 -14.39 -13.39 19.73
CA GLY A 36 -15.15 -14.54 20.21
C GLY A 36 -14.31 -15.59 20.96
N GLU A 37 -13.01 -15.64 20.69
CA GLU A 37 -12.05 -16.57 21.33
C GLU A 37 -11.35 -15.96 22.57
N GLY A 38 -11.68 -14.73 22.97
CA GLY A 38 -11.20 -14.09 24.20
C GLY A 38 -10.28 -12.87 24.02
N LEU A 39 -10.09 -12.36 22.80
CA LEU A 39 -9.44 -11.06 22.59
C LEU A 39 -10.30 -9.95 23.20
N ALA A 40 -9.71 -9.17 24.12
CA ALA A 40 -10.42 -8.07 24.79
C ALA A 40 -10.96 -7.04 23.79
N ALA A 41 -12.13 -6.47 24.06
CA ALA A 41 -12.83 -5.59 23.11
C ALA A 41 -12.05 -4.31 22.80
N GLU A 42 -11.33 -3.82 23.80
CA GLU A 42 -10.45 -2.65 23.77
C GLU A 42 -9.06 -2.93 23.21
N ALA A 43 -8.67 -4.21 23.06
CA ALA A 43 -7.38 -4.56 22.52
C ALA A 43 -7.31 -4.18 21.03
N HIS A 44 -6.28 -3.42 20.68
CA HIS A 44 -5.99 -3.13 19.28
C HIS A 44 -5.38 -4.39 18.63
N PRO A 45 -6.05 -5.06 17.67
CA PRO A 45 -5.60 -6.38 17.18
C PRO A 45 -4.19 -6.36 16.59
N LEU A 46 -3.81 -5.26 15.93
CA LEU A 46 -2.48 -5.10 15.35
C LEU A 46 -1.40 -4.95 16.43
N ARG A 47 -1.73 -4.38 17.59
CA ARG A 47 -0.77 -4.27 18.71
C ARG A 47 -0.53 -5.62 19.38
N VAL A 48 -1.57 -6.47 19.41
CA VAL A 48 -1.47 -7.83 19.96
C VAL A 48 -0.60 -8.72 19.08
N VAL A 49 -0.75 -8.66 17.75
CA VAL A 49 0.04 -9.49 16.83
C VAL A 49 1.47 -9.00 16.72
N SER A 50 1.70 -7.68 16.66
CA SER A 50 3.05 -7.12 16.56
C SER A 50 3.84 -7.14 17.88
N LEU A 51 3.29 -7.78 18.92
CA LEU A 51 3.82 -7.86 20.29
C LEU A 51 4.19 -6.50 20.92
N GLY A 52 3.75 -5.39 20.31
CA GLY A 52 4.05 -4.01 20.69
C GLY A 52 5.53 -3.66 20.74
N GLN A 53 6.40 -4.35 20.00
CA GLN A 53 7.86 -4.16 20.14
C GLN A 53 8.45 -3.11 19.22
N ASP A 54 7.96 -3.02 17.98
CA ASP A 54 8.45 -2.07 16.99
C ASP A 54 7.28 -1.18 16.53
N HIS A 55 7.51 0.13 16.44
CA HIS A 55 6.47 1.12 16.11
C HIS A 55 6.70 1.80 14.74
N PRO A 56 6.76 1.06 13.61
CA PRO A 56 6.92 1.68 12.30
C PRO A 56 5.66 2.44 11.89
N GLU A 57 5.82 3.68 11.46
CA GLU A 57 4.75 4.52 10.94
C GLU A 57 4.89 4.73 9.42
N TYR A 58 3.81 5.13 8.77
CA TYR A 58 3.81 5.55 7.37
C TYR A 58 3.41 7.01 7.26
N LEU A 59 3.96 7.72 6.27
CA LEU A 59 3.46 9.03 5.91
C LEU A 59 1.96 8.95 5.59
N PRO A 60 1.13 9.88 6.11
CA PRO A 60 -0.32 9.85 5.97
C PRO A 60 -0.77 10.36 4.60
N LEU A 61 -0.26 9.75 3.55
CA LEU A 61 -0.52 10.08 2.15
C LEU A 61 -1.55 9.12 1.57
N GLN A 62 -2.39 9.60 0.65
CA GLN A 62 -3.20 8.71 -0.18
C GLN A 62 -2.35 8.17 -1.36
N ASN A 63 -1.20 7.60 -1.00
CA ASN A 63 -0.26 6.94 -1.89
C ASN A 63 -0.41 5.41 -1.86
N LEU A 64 -1.16 4.91 -0.88
CA LEU A 64 -1.52 3.52 -0.76
C LEU A 64 -2.66 3.24 -1.72
N ILE A 65 -2.32 2.60 -2.83
CA ILE A 65 -3.27 2.01 -3.75
C ILE A 65 -3.39 0.55 -3.36
N ARG A 66 -3.99 0.33 -2.20
CA ARG A 66 -4.50 -0.99 -1.85
C ARG A 66 -5.89 -1.05 -2.45
N CYS A 67 -6.13 -1.97 -3.38
CA CYS A 67 -7.49 -2.31 -3.82
C CYS A 67 -8.21 -2.93 -2.61
N ALA A 68 -8.72 -2.07 -1.74
CA ALA A 68 -9.16 -2.44 -0.42
C ALA A 68 -10.68 -2.39 -0.42
N ARG A 69 -11.32 -3.53 -0.68
CA ARG A 69 -12.44 -4.05 0.12
C ARG A 69 -12.76 -5.49 -0.28
N PRO A 70 -13.20 -6.32 0.69
CA PRO A 70 -13.15 -6.13 2.14
C PRO A 70 -11.88 -6.76 2.77
N TYR A 71 -10.75 -6.76 2.06
CA TYR A 71 -9.57 -7.51 2.48
C TYR A 71 -8.67 -6.83 3.55
N PHE A 72 -9.05 -5.64 4.05
CA PHE A 72 -8.24 -4.88 5.02
C PHE A 72 -9.09 -4.14 6.05
N ASN A 73 -8.54 -3.90 7.25
CA ASN A 73 -9.22 -3.09 8.25
C ASN A 73 -9.32 -1.62 7.79
N PRO A 74 -10.45 -0.94 8.08
CA PRO A 74 -10.62 0.47 7.76
C PRO A 74 -9.53 1.36 8.40
N PRO A 75 -9.24 2.53 7.81
CA PRO A 75 -9.89 3.11 6.63
C PRO A 75 -9.40 2.49 5.31
N TYR A 76 -10.36 2.14 4.44
CA TYR A 76 -10.09 1.62 3.11
C TYR A 76 -9.69 2.79 2.19
N LEU A 77 -8.44 2.80 1.73
CA LEU A 77 -7.97 3.84 0.82
C LEU A 77 -8.12 3.35 -0.62
N VAL A 78 -9.15 3.84 -1.31
CA VAL A 78 -9.30 3.63 -2.76
C VAL A 78 -8.28 4.49 -3.48
N SER A 79 -7.64 3.87 -4.47
CA SER A 79 -6.51 4.42 -5.21
C SER A 79 -6.86 5.49 -6.23
N VAL A 80 -8.08 5.38 -6.77
CA VAL A 80 -8.63 6.27 -7.79
C VAL A 80 -9.30 7.46 -7.11
N VAL A 81 -8.97 8.66 -7.58
CA VAL A 81 -9.51 9.91 -7.05
C VAL A 81 -10.10 10.75 -8.20
N PRO A 82 -11.41 11.10 -8.16
CA PRO A 82 -12.42 10.59 -7.23
C PRO A 82 -12.69 9.09 -7.46
N PRO A 83 -13.26 8.37 -6.49
CA PRO A 83 -13.67 6.98 -6.67
C PRO A 83 -14.81 6.86 -7.70
N PHE A 84 -15.03 5.64 -8.19
CA PHE A 84 -16.24 5.30 -8.95
C PHE A 84 -17.43 5.15 -7.99
N PRO A 85 -18.67 5.47 -8.40
CA PRO A 85 -19.84 5.14 -7.62
C PRO A 85 -19.96 3.63 -7.42
N ARG A 86 -20.15 3.21 -6.17
CA ARG A 86 -20.41 1.81 -5.85
C ARG A 86 -21.85 1.45 -6.18
N GLU A 87 -22.05 0.42 -7.00
CA GLU A 87 -23.36 0.05 -7.53
C GLU A 87 -23.57 -1.47 -7.49
N ILE A 88 -24.68 -1.94 -6.91
CA ILE A 88 -25.13 -3.33 -7.07
C ILE A 88 -25.87 -3.42 -8.41
N ILE A 89 -25.23 -4.05 -9.40
CA ILE A 89 -25.78 -4.20 -10.75
C ILE A 89 -26.82 -5.33 -10.78
N ARG A 90 -26.58 -6.41 -10.02
CA ARG A 90 -27.48 -7.57 -9.95
C ARG A 90 -27.34 -8.29 -8.61
N ASP A 91 -28.46 -8.64 -7.99
CA ASP A 91 -28.49 -9.61 -6.88
C ASP A 91 -28.86 -10.99 -7.43
N GLU A 92 -28.01 -12.00 -7.17
CA GLU A 92 -28.15 -13.38 -7.62
C GLU A 92 -28.43 -14.32 -6.43
N GLY A 93 -28.84 -13.78 -5.27
CA GLY A 93 -29.10 -14.51 -4.03
C GLY A 93 -27.82 -14.84 -3.27
N ALA A 94 -27.11 -15.89 -3.69
CA ALA A 94 -25.85 -16.30 -3.03
C ALA A 94 -24.68 -15.38 -3.40
N THR A 95 -24.74 -14.73 -4.56
CA THR A 95 -23.73 -13.79 -5.05
C THR A 95 -24.37 -12.48 -5.48
N ARG A 96 -23.56 -11.44 -5.58
CA ARG A 96 -23.96 -10.13 -6.13
C ARG A 96 -22.96 -9.69 -7.18
N VAL A 97 -23.46 -9.14 -8.28
CA VAL A 97 -22.65 -8.44 -9.27
C VAL A 97 -22.59 -6.98 -8.86
N VAL A 98 -21.40 -6.48 -8.56
CA VAL A 98 -21.17 -5.15 -7.98
C VAL A 98 -20.07 -4.44 -8.76
N ARG A 99 -20.29 -3.18 -9.10
CA ARG A 99 -19.22 -2.26 -9.50
C ARG A 99 -18.71 -1.57 -8.25
N GLU A 100 -17.44 -1.74 -7.95
CA GLU A 100 -16.82 -1.16 -6.75
C GLU A 100 -16.14 0.18 -7.07
N GLU A 101 -15.63 0.82 -6.02
CA GLU A 101 -15.07 2.17 -6.06
C GLU A 101 -13.77 2.30 -6.87
N ASP A 102 -13.11 1.18 -7.17
CA ASP A 102 -11.98 1.07 -8.10
C ASP A 102 -12.42 0.99 -9.59
N GLY A 103 -13.73 0.92 -9.84
CA GLY A 103 -14.34 0.84 -11.16
C GLY A 103 -14.43 -0.57 -11.74
N ILE A 104 -13.96 -1.58 -11.01
CA ILE A 104 -13.97 -2.98 -11.45
C ILE A 104 -15.34 -3.59 -11.17
N LEU A 105 -15.81 -4.43 -12.11
CA LEU A 105 -17.02 -5.21 -11.94
C LEU A 105 -16.66 -6.58 -11.37
N TYR A 106 -17.22 -6.89 -10.21
CA TYR A 106 -17.00 -8.12 -9.48
C TYR A 106 -18.27 -8.94 -9.36
N ARG A 107 -18.12 -10.26 -9.21
CA ARG A 107 -19.10 -11.11 -8.53
C ARG A 107 -18.56 -11.44 -7.15
N ILE A 108 -19.26 -10.98 -6.12
CA ILE A 108 -18.92 -11.18 -4.71
C ILE A 108 -19.88 -12.15 -4.04
N SER A 109 -19.43 -12.84 -2.99
CA SER A 109 -20.32 -13.63 -2.12
C SER A 109 -21.21 -12.71 -1.30
N ALA A 110 -22.51 -13.02 -1.21
CA ALA A 110 -23.44 -12.25 -0.41
C ALA A 110 -23.27 -12.48 1.11
N SER A 111 -22.80 -13.68 1.50
CA SER A 111 -22.62 -14.08 2.91
C SER A 111 -21.21 -13.87 3.43
N ASN A 112 -20.20 -13.86 2.55
CA ASN A 112 -18.81 -13.63 2.92
C ASN A 112 -18.13 -12.79 1.83
N PRO A 113 -18.43 -11.48 1.73
CA PRO A 113 -17.92 -10.63 0.66
C PRO A 113 -16.39 -10.48 0.71
N SER A 114 -15.73 -10.93 1.78
CA SER A 114 -14.29 -10.79 2.04
C SER A 114 -13.44 -11.93 1.50
N VAL A 115 -14.05 -12.99 0.95
CA VAL A 115 -13.30 -13.96 0.15
C VAL A 115 -12.97 -13.40 -1.22
N LEU A 116 -11.95 -13.97 -1.87
CA LEU A 116 -11.51 -13.51 -3.19
C LEU A 116 -12.70 -13.48 -4.17
N PRO A 117 -12.96 -12.35 -4.86
CA PRO A 117 -14.12 -12.21 -5.71
C PRO A 117 -13.80 -12.77 -7.10
N GLN A 118 -14.83 -12.96 -7.91
CA GLN A 118 -14.61 -13.21 -9.33
C GLN A 118 -14.57 -11.86 -10.08
N TYR A 119 -13.46 -11.57 -10.74
CA TYR A 119 -13.34 -10.45 -11.67
C TYR A 119 -14.19 -10.72 -12.91
N LEU A 120 -15.09 -9.79 -13.25
CA LEU A 120 -15.96 -9.89 -14.42
C LEU A 120 -15.56 -8.91 -15.52
N GLU A 121 -15.25 -7.65 -15.15
CA GLU A 121 -14.91 -6.62 -16.12
C GLU A 121 -13.96 -5.58 -15.51
N PHE A 122 -12.92 -5.24 -16.27
CA PHE A 122 -11.96 -4.21 -15.92
C PHE A 122 -12.36 -2.84 -16.50
N PRO A 123 -12.12 -1.73 -15.77
CA PRO A 123 -12.42 -0.37 -16.24
C PRO A 123 -11.52 0.07 -17.41
N VAL A 124 -10.35 -0.54 -17.57
CA VAL A 124 -9.41 -0.25 -18.66
C VAL A 124 -9.32 -1.46 -19.59
N LYS A 125 -9.70 -1.25 -20.85
CA LYS A 125 -9.76 -2.29 -21.90
C LYS A 125 -8.80 -2.02 -23.06
N ASP A 126 -8.41 -0.77 -23.22
CA ASP A 126 -7.62 -0.26 -24.33
C ASP A 126 -6.91 1.05 -23.97
N ARG A 127 -6.15 1.59 -24.92
CA ARG A 127 -5.43 2.86 -24.73
C ARG A 127 -6.36 4.06 -24.47
N ARG A 128 -7.59 4.04 -25.00
CA ARG A 128 -8.55 5.13 -24.83
C ARG A 128 -9.09 5.16 -23.40
N SER A 129 -9.59 4.02 -22.93
CA SER A 129 -10.06 3.83 -21.56
C SER A 129 -8.93 4.04 -20.55
N TRP A 130 -7.69 3.65 -20.87
CA TRP A 130 -6.53 3.97 -20.06
C TRP A 130 -6.32 5.49 -19.89
N LYS A 131 -6.34 6.25 -20.99
CA LYS A 131 -6.17 7.71 -20.95
C LYS A 131 -7.21 8.41 -20.08
N GLU A 132 -8.44 7.89 -20.05
CA GLU A 132 -9.50 8.40 -19.18
C GLU A 132 -9.31 7.97 -17.73
N PHE A 133 -8.96 6.70 -17.49
CA PHE A 133 -8.72 6.18 -16.15
C PHE A 133 -7.51 6.83 -15.45
N SER A 134 -6.41 7.05 -16.17
CA SER A 134 -5.18 7.62 -15.63
C SER A 134 -5.36 9.03 -15.08
N LYS A 135 -6.41 9.76 -15.47
CA LYS A 135 -6.76 11.06 -14.86
C LYS A 135 -7.10 10.94 -13.37
N ARG A 136 -7.59 9.76 -12.95
CA ARG A 136 -7.88 9.45 -11.53
C ARG A 136 -6.63 9.04 -10.76
N LEU A 137 -5.51 8.88 -11.45
CA LEU A 137 -4.19 8.53 -10.91
C LEU A 137 -3.24 9.72 -11.01
N ASP A 138 -3.70 10.95 -10.87
CA ASP A 138 -2.81 12.11 -10.82
C ASP A 138 -2.16 12.21 -9.42
N PRO A 139 -0.82 12.19 -9.28
CA PRO A 139 -0.14 12.32 -7.99
C PRO A 139 -0.33 13.69 -7.35
N GLN A 140 -0.74 14.72 -8.10
CA GLN A 140 -0.93 16.08 -7.60
C GLN A 140 -2.34 16.36 -7.07
N THR A 141 -3.27 15.43 -7.23
CA THR A 141 -4.64 15.54 -6.70
C THR A 141 -4.62 15.88 -5.20
N ALA A 142 -5.34 16.92 -4.79
CA ALA A 142 -5.24 17.51 -3.46
C ALA A 142 -5.63 16.53 -2.34
N GLU A 143 -6.63 15.69 -2.59
CA GLU A 143 -7.10 14.65 -1.68
C GLU A 143 -5.99 13.65 -1.30
N ARG A 144 -4.96 13.50 -2.16
CA ARG A 144 -3.80 12.66 -1.85
C ARG A 144 -2.87 13.22 -0.79
N TRP A 145 -3.01 14.51 -0.50
CA TRP A 145 -2.16 15.29 0.38
C TRP A 145 -3.03 15.94 1.48
N PRO A 146 -3.48 15.16 2.48
CA PRO A 146 -4.30 15.68 3.56
C PRO A 146 -3.65 16.90 4.24
N GLU A 147 -4.44 17.84 4.72
CA GLU A 147 -3.93 18.98 5.46
C GLU A 147 -3.03 18.52 6.63
N GLY A 148 -1.88 19.17 6.80
CA GLY A 148 -0.88 18.85 7.83
C GLY A 148 -0.06 17.59 7.60
N TRP A 149 -0.12 16.95 6.41
CA TRP A 149 0.65 15.73 6.11
C TRP A 149 2.17 15.87 6.28
N ASP A 150 2.69 17.10 6.18
CA ASP A 150 4.12 17.42 6.24
C ASP A 150 4.66 17.55 7.68
N ARG A 151 3.79 17.34 8.68
CA ARG A 151 4.13 17.33 10.10
C ARG A 151 3.60 16.08 10.79
N ILE A 152 4.16 15.77 11.95
CA ILE A 152 3.70 14.66 12.78
C ILE A 152 2.32 15.01 13.33
N ASP A 153 1.34 14.16 13.04
CA ASP A 153 0.01 14.17 13.63
C ASP A 153 -0.23 12.82 14.31
N LEU A 154 -0.15 12.79 15.63
CA LEU A 154 -0.29 11.57 16.43
C LEU A 154 -1.72 11.01 16.38
N GLN A 155 -2.70 11.76 15.86
CA GLN A 155 -4.04 11.21 15.58
C GLN A 155 -4.06 10.32 14.34
N ARG A 156 -3.01 10.38 13.51
CA ARG A 156 -2.86 9.60 12.27
C ARG A 156 -1.79 8.50 12.38
N THR A 157 -1.12 8.39 13.52
CA THR A 157 -0.17 7.31 13.80
C THR A 157 -0.91 6.06 14.27
N MET A 158 -0.35 4.90 13.98
CA MET A 158 -0.90 3.61 14.40
C MET A 158 -0.57 3.30 15.87
N TYR A 159 0.61 3.73 16.30
CA TYR A 159 1.14 3.50 17.63
C TYR A 159 1.11 4.78 18.47
N ASP A 160 1.17 4.60 19.78
CA ASP A 160 1.26 5.71 20.72
C ASP A 160 2.71 6.17 20.79
N HIS A 161 2.94 7.48 20.64
CA HIS A 161 4.27 8.09 20.70
C HIS A 161 4.30 9.22 21.72
N ASP A 162 5.48 9.78 22.00
CA ASP A 162 5.63 10.93 22.89
C ASP A 162 4.74 12.11 22.42
N PRO A 163 3.79 12.61 23.25
CA PRO A 163 2.96 13.76 22.91
C PRO A 163 3.73 15.02 22.50
N ALA A 164 5.00 15.16 22.91
CA ALA A 164 5.87 16.25 22.51
C ALA A 164 6.18 16.26 20.99
N LEU A 165 5.94 15.16 20.29
CA LEU A 165 6.12 15.06 18.84
C LEU A 165 4.98 15.68 18.04
N GLN A 166 3.82 15.97 18.64
CA GLN A 166 2.68 16.55 17.92
C GLN A 166 3.06 17.88 17.23
N GLY A 167 2.79 17.98 15.93
CA GLY A 167 3.06 19.16 15.10
C GLY A 167 4.54 19.41 14.80
N ARG A 168 5.45 18.57 15.31
CA ARG A 168 6.88 18.66 15.01
C ARG A 168 7.14 18.20 13.57
N PRO A 169 8.24 18.67 12.95
CA PRO A 169 8.66 18.13 11.67
C PRO A 169 8.95 16.64 11.78
N TRP A 170 8.74 15.88 10.70
CA TRP A 170 9.05 14.45 10.65
C TRP A 170 10.53 14.13 10.98
N SER A 171 11.46 15.09 10.83
CA SER A 171 12.87 14.93 11.21
C SER A 171 13.10 14.70 12.70
N ASP A 172 12.14 15.11 13.55
CA ASP A 172 12.26 15.05 15.01
C ASP A 172 11.75 13.72 15.60
N ARG A 173 11.19 12.84 14.76
CA ARG A 173 10.66 11.53 15.17
C ARG A 173 11.74 10.62 15.76
N ASP A 174 11.31 9.72 16.62
CA ASP A 174 12.10 8.66 17.23
C ASP A 174 11.69 7.24 16.77
N PHE A 175 10.72 7.15 15.85
CA PHE A 175 10.22 5.92 15.24
C PHE A 175 10.54 5.82 13.73
N PRO A 176 10.56 4.60 13.15
CA PRO A 176 10.76 4.39 11.71
C PRO A 176 9.62 5.01 10.90
N LEU A 177 9.93 5.77 9.86
CA LEU A 177 8.93 6.35 8.95
C LEU A 177 9.04 5.78 7.54
N GLY A 178 7.94 5.26 7.05
CA GLY A 178 7.79 4.67 5.72
C GLY A 178 7.05 5.55 4.73
N MET A 179 7.34 5.35 3.45
CA MET A 179 6.46 5.73 2.36
C MET A 179 6.14 4.49 1.53
N THR A 180 4.87 4.28 1.18
CA THR A 180 4.52 3.23 0.22
C THR A 180 4.60 3.77 -1.20
N SER A 181 5.29 3.02 -2.05
CA SER A 181 5.24 3.20 -3.49
C SER A 181 4.03 2.49 -4.05
N LEU A 182 3.48 3.08 -5.09
CA LEU A 182 2.51 2.44 -5.91
C LEU A 182 3.16 1.31 -6.73
N SER A 183 2.55 0.14 -6.70
CA SER A 183 2.92 -0.99 -7.55
C SER A 183 3.04 -0.59 -9.01
N LEU A 184 4.14 -1.00 -9.66
CA LEU A 184 4.24 -0.83 -11.11
C LEU A 184 3.36 -1.82 -11.87
N MET A 185 2.98 -2.96 -11.25
CA MET A 185 2.34 -4.09 -11.94
C MET A 185 1.04 -4.57 -11.32
N GLY A 186 1.02 -4.81 -10.01
CA GLY A 186 -0.13 -5.21 -9.22
C GLY A 186 -1.33 -4.27 -9.39
N LEU A 187 -1.16 -2.95 -9.28
CA LEU A 187 -2.30 -2.05 -9.57
C LEU A 187 -2.75 -2.16 -11.02
N PRO A 188 -1.89 -1.97 -12.04
CA PRO A 188 -2.31 -2.13 -13.43
C PRO A 188 -3.03 -3.45 -13.68
N ARG A 189 -2.51 -4.56 -13.18
CA ARG A 189 -3.17 -5.86 -13.25
C ARG A 189 -4.58 -5.82 -12.65
N ASN A 190 -4.79 -5.16 -11.51
CA ASN A 190 -6.12 -5.05 -10.92
C ASN A 190 -7.07 -4.25 -11.83
N MET A 191 -6.63 -3.14 -12.43
CA MET A 191 -7.50 -2.26 -13.23
C MET A 191 -7.65 -2.63 -14.72
N MET A 192 -6.80 -3.50 -15.26
CA MET A 192 -6.78 -3.81 -16.71
C MET A 192 -6.39 -5.26 -17.05
N GLY A 193 -6.28 -6.13 -16.05
CA GLY A 193 -5.85 -7.51 -16.23
C GLY A 193 -4.37 -7.67 -16.63
N LEU A 194 -3.98 -8.91 -16.88
CA LEU A 194 -2.58 -9.29 -17.18
C LEU A 194 -2.13 -9.00 -18.61
N GLU A 195 -3.05 -8.69 -19.52
CA GLU A 195 -2.72 -8.50 -20.94
C GLU A 195 -2.44 -7.02 -21.26
N ALA A 196 -3.18 -6.09 -20.65
CA ALA A 196 -3.11 -4.67 -20.98
C ALA A 196 -2.18 -3.86 -20.06
N TYR A 197 -1.66 -4.43 -18.96
CA TYR A 197 -0.91 -3.69 -17.92
C TYR A 197 0.24 -2.84 -18.45
N SER A 198 0.87 -3.27 -19.55
CA SER A 198 2.01 -2.58 -20.16
C SER A 198 1.69 -1.14 -20.59
N LEU A 199 0.40 -0.81 -20.78
CA LEU A 199 -0.08 0.55 -21.05
C LEU A 199 0.20 1.51 -19.89
N ALA A 200 0.32 1.02 -18.66
CA ALA A 200 0.41 1.83 -17.45
C ALA A 200 1.83 2.01 -16.91
N LEU A 201 2.77 1.09 -17.17
CA LEU A 201 4.08 1.02 -16.51
C LEU A 201 4.80 2.37 -16.37
N ASP A 202 4.92 3.13 -17.45
CA ASP A 202 5.65 4.40 -17.45
C ASP A 202 4.91 5.49 -16.67
N HIS A 203 3.57 5.48 -16.73
CA HIS A 203 2.75 6.38 -15.91
C HIS A 203 2.87 6.02 -14.43
N MET A 204 2.92 4.73 -14.08
CA MET A 204 3.11 4.27 -12.70
C MET A 204 4.47 4.67 -12.16
N LEU A 205 5.53 4.56 -12.98
CA LEU A 205 6.85 5.07 -12.62
C LEU A 205 6.82 6.59 -12.42
N TRP A 206 6.26 7.33 -13.37
CA TRP A 206 6.10 8.79 -13.25
C TRP A 206 5.38 9.17 -11.96
N TRP A 207 4.26 8.52 -11.68
CA TRP A 207 3.47 8.75 -10.47
C TRP A 207 4.32 8.60 -9.20
N ASN A 208 5.06 7.50 -9.09
CA ASN A 208 5.91 7.24 -7.92
C ASN A 208 7.00 8.30 -7.76
N MET A 209 7.61 8.70 -8.87
CA MET A 209 8.63 9.75 -8.89
C MET A 209 8.05 11.09 -8.42
N GLU A 210 6.85 11.46 -8.85
CA GLU A 210 6.21 12.73 -8.46
C GLU A 210 5.80 12.76 -6.99
N MET A 211 5.23 11.67 -6.48
CA MET A 211 4.92 11.55 -5.05
C MET A 211 6.19 11.69 -4.20
N ALA A 212 7.24 10.94 -4.54
CA ALA A 212 8.51 11.01 -3.82
C ALA A 212 9.15 12.41 -3.88
N ARG A 213 9.16 13.05 -5.06
CA ARG A 213 9.68 14.42 -5.23
C ARG A 213 8.96 15.41 -4.34
N LYS A 214 7.64 15.31 -4.21
CA LYS A 214 6.85 16.22 -3.36
C LYS A 214 7.12 15.98 -1.87
N VAL A 215 7.31 14.73 -1.45
CA VAL A 215 7.77 14.41 -0.08
C VAL A 215 9.15 15.01 0.20
N PHE A 216 10.11 14.81 -0.70
CA PHE A 216 11.45 15.38 -0.54
C PHE A 216 11.47 16.91 -0.57
N ALA A 217 10.64 17.54 -1.41
CA ALA A 217 10.51 19.00 -1.47
C ALA A 217 9.96 19.60 -0.17
N ALA A 218 9.20 18.83 0.63
CA ALA A 218 8.78 19.21 1.97
C ALA A 218 9.86 18.99 3.06
N GLY A 219 11.06 18.55 2.68
CA GLY A 219 12.17 18.31 3.61
C GLY A 219 12.08 16.98 4.37
N ILE A 220 11.24 16.05 3.90
CA ILE A 220 10.97 14.78 4.58
C ILE A 220 11.79 13.67 3.93
N VAL A 221 12.55 12.93 4.74
CA VAL A 221 13.27 11.73 4.32
C VAL A 221 12.75 10.52 5.11
N PRO A 222 12.00 9.62 4.47
CA PRO A 222 11.60 8.34 5.07
C PRO A 222 12.81 7.46 5.39
N ASP A 223 12.70 6.64 6.43
CA ASP A 223 13.70 5.60 6.74
C ASP A 223 13.53 4.37 5.84
N PHE A 224 12.35 4.18 5.26
CA PHE A 224 12.13 3.13 4.29
C PHE A 224 11.11 3.51 3.22
N CYS A 225 11.20 2.83 2.06
CA CYS A 225 10.14 2.80 1.07
C CYS A 225 9.67 1.36 0.84
N TYR A 226 8.36 1.13 0.97
CA TYR A 226 7.74 -0.16 0.70
C TYR A 226 7.20 -0.18 -0.74
N LEU A 227 7.81 -1.01 -1.60
CA LEU A 227 7.37 -1.24 -2.97
C LEU A 227 6.41 -2.42 -2.96
N TRP A 228 5.12 -2.13 -2.87
CA TRP A 228 4.08 -3.16 -2.93
C TRP A 228 3.94 -3.70 -4.35
N GLU A 229 4.02 -5.03 -4.56
CA GLU A 229 3.97 -5.68 -5.87
C GLU A 229 3.28 -7.04 -5.76
N ASP A 230 1.98 -7.07 -6.06
CA ASP A 230 1.19 -8.31 -6.14
C ASP A 230 1.39 -8.98 -7.51
N ILE A 231 2.54 -9.63 -7.67
CA ILE A 231 3.02 -10.20 -8.95
C ILE A 231 3.26 -11.72 -8.91
N CYS A 232 2.82 -12.40 -7.86
CA CYS A 232 2.97 -13.85 -7.69
C CYS A 232 1.62 -14.57 -7.56
N CYS A 233 1.63 -15.87 -7.76
CA CYS A 233 0.52 -16.76 -7.47
C CYS A 233 1.04 -18.04 -6.79
N LYS A 234 0.13 -18.96 -6.43
CA LYS A 234 0.47 -20.20 -5.70
C LYS A 234 1.55 -21.07 -6.35
N THR A 235 1.81 -20.92 -7.66
CA THR A 235 2.81 -21.68 -8.41
C THR A 235 4.08 -20.89 -8.74
N GLY A 236 4.22 -19.65 -8.26
CA GLY A 236 5.37 -18.77 -8.51
C GLY A 236 4.99 -17.43 -9.15
N PRO A 237 5.97 -16.70 -9.71
CA PRO A 237 5.74 -15.41 -10.34
C PRO A 237 4.78 -15.46 -11.54
N LEU A 238 3.92 -14.45 -11.68
CA LEU A 238 3.06 -14.26 -12.86
C LEU A 238 3.87 -13.95 -14.12
N PHE A 239 5.12 -13.54 -13.97
CA PHE A 239 6.04 -13.16 -15.04
C PHE A 239 7.36 -13.90 -14.92
N SER A 240 7.92 -14.31 -16.06
CA SER A 240 9.24 -14.94 -16.05
C SER A 240 10.30 -14.01 -15.43
N PRO A 241 11.30 -14.54 -14.70
CA PRO A 241 12.42 -13.73 -14.19
C PRO A 241 13.15 -12.95 -15.30
N ARG A 242 13.14 -13.47 -16.54
CA ARG A 242 13.67 -12.76 -17.71
C ARG A 242 12.87 -11.49 -18.01
N HIS A 243 11.54 -11.56 -18.05
CA HIS A 243 10.69 -10.37 -18.28
C HIS A 243 10.81 -9.37 -17.15
N MET A 244 10.88 -9.82 -15.89
CA MET A 244 11.13 -8.94 -14.75
C MET A 244 12.43 -8.15 -14.91
N ARG A 245 13.54 -8.82 -15.27
CA ARG A 245 14.83 -8.16 -15.53
C ARG A 245 14.80 -7.17 -16.70
N GLN A 246 14.02 -7.47 -17.74
CA GLN A 246 13.97 -6.63 -18.94
C GLN A 246 13.02 -5.43 -18.81
N ILE A 247 11.92 -5.57 -18.07
CA ILE A 247 10.82 -4.60 -18.05
C ILE A 247 10.76 -3.85 -16.72
N MET A 248 10.84 -4.57 -15.60
CA MET A 248 10.60 -4.02 -14.27
C MET A 248 11.86 -3.43 -13.64
N VAL A 249 12.95 -4.19 -13.63
CA VAL A 249 14.22 -3.78 -13.01
C VAL A 249 14.72 -2.41 -13.49
N PRO A 250 14.68 -2.06 -14.79
CA PRO A 250 15.09 -0.72 -15.22
C PRO A 250 14.26 0.41 -14.61
N ARG A 251 12.95 0.19 -14.43
CA ARG A 251 12.01 1.18 -13.86
C ARG A 251 12.17 1.29 -12.35
N TRP A 252 12.26 0.14 -11.66
CA TRP A 252 12.61 0.13 -10.24
C TRP A 252 13.97 0.79 -10.01
N LYS A 253 14.96 0.59 -10.87
CA LYS A 253 16.26 1.25 -10.74
C LYS A 253 16.13 2.77 -10.79
N VAL A 254 15.37 3.32 -11.74
CA VAL A 254 15.11 4.77 -11.80
C VAL A 254 14.50 5.29 -10.49
N PHE A 255 13.48 4.59 -9.98
CA PHE A 255 12.82 5.02 -8.74
C PHE A 255 13.69 4.85 -7.50
N THR A 256 14.36 3.71 -7.35
CA THR A 256 15.26 3.45 -6.23
C THR A 256 16.50 4.33 -6.24
N ASP A 257 17.01 4.73 -7.41
CA ASP A 257 18.09 5.72 -7.53
C ASP A 257 17.61 7.11 -7.04
N LEU A 258 16.36 7.51 -7.35
CA LEU A 258 15.76 8.73 -6.77
C LEU A 258 15.68 8.65 -5.24
N LEU A 259 15.16 7.54 -4.70
CA LEU A 259 15.04 7.34 -3.25
C LEU A 259 16.41 7.40 -2.55
N ARG A 260 17.39 6.66 -3.07
CA ARG A 260 18.75 6.60 -2.51
C ARG A 260 19.48 7.93 -2.58
N SER A 261 19.36 8.65 -3.69
CA SER A 261 20.01 9.97 -3.85
C SER A 261 19.45 11.03 -2.89
N ASN A 262 18.23 10.83 -2.36
CA ASN A 262 17.61 11.69 -1.34
C ASN A 262 17.75 11.12 0.08
N GLY A 263 18.56 10.06 0.28
CA GLY A 263 18.92 9.56 1.60
C GLY A 263 17.98 8.52 2.20
N VAL A 264 17.05 7.94 1.44
CA VAL A 264 16.22 6.81 1.92
C VAL A 264 17.09 5.55 2.02
N PRO A 265 17.33 5.00 3.22
CA PRO A 265 18.33 3.95 3.41
C PRO A 265 17.80 2.55 3.11
N VAL A 266 16.49 2.31 3.28
CA VAL A 266 15.90 0.98 3.18
C VAL A 266 14.80 0.96 2.11
N ILE A 267 14.81 -0.06 1.26
CA ILE A 267 13.80 -0.25 0.22
C ILE A 267 13.35 -1.71 0.28
N PHE A 268 12.08 -1.91 0.56
CA PHE A 268 11.45 -3.23 0.61
C PHE A 268 10.69 -3.46 -0.69
N VAL A 269 10.78 -4.66 -1.24
CA VAL A 269 9.90 -5.09 -2.34
C VAL A 269 9.07 -6.23 -1.80
N ASP A 270 7.76 -6.04 -1.87
CA ASP A 270 6.79 -7.06 -1.55
C ASP A 270 6.79 -8.18 -2.59
N CYS A 271 6.70 -9.43 -2.14
CA CYS A 271 6.53 -10.57 -3.02
C CYS A 271 5.96 -11.79 -2.29
N ASP A 272 4.78 -12.25 -2.71
CA ASP A 272 4.05 -13.37 -2.11
C ASP A 272 4.56 -14.78 -2.50
N GLY A 273 5.75 -14.91 -3.11
CA GLY A 273 6.14 -16.17 -3.77
C GLY A 273 7.64 -16.48 -3.84
N ASN A 274 7.93 -17.67 -4.38
CA ASN A 274 9.27 -18.21 -4.64
C ASN A 274 9.93 -17.46 -5.81
N VAL A 275 10.69 -16.40 -5.50
CA VAL A 275 11.48 -15.58 -6.46
C VAL A 275 12.86 -16.14 -6.66
#